data_AF-F4MSP2-F1
#
_entry.id   AF-F4MSP2-F1
#
_cell.length_a   1.000
_cell.length_b   1.000
_cell.length_c   1.000
_cell.angle_alpha   90.00
_cell.angle_beta   90.00
_cell.angle_gamma   90.00
#
_symmetry.space_group_name_H-M   'P 1'
#
loop_
_entity.id
_entity.type
_entity.pdbx_description
1 polymer ?
#
loop_
_entity_poly.entity_id
_entity_poly.type
_entity_poly.pdbx_seq_one_letter_code
_entity_poly.pdbx_strand_id
1 'polypeptide(L)'
;MTKISSSEAYDMVSLFKGLIREIAKDETPKIMQDKTLTYDEKYKKIIEIENECIDRTAKFEDVNEDFILNLHKLLSSYKQGDIDRRRAYRNFLSEYINGSIEKTFDLMDTELLEEYDHAIKRHKFLIQRIKENK
;
A
#
# COMPACT_ATOMS: atom_id res chain seq x y z
N MET A 1 -3.26 -8.89 21.33
CA MET A 1 -4.02 -8.86 20.07
C MET A 1 -4.35 -10.28 19.68
N THR A 2 -5.61 -10.58 19.33
CA THR A 2 -5.96 -11.90 18.77
C THR A 2 -5.46 -11.94 17.34
N LYS A 3 -4.64 -12.96 17.01
CA LYS A 3 -4.15 -13.15 15.65
C LYS A 3 -5.31 -13.53 14.72
N ILE A 4 -5.29 -13.01 13.50
CA ILE A 4 -6.23 -13.38 12.43
C ILE A 4 -5.79 -14.67 11.77
N SER A 5 -6.71 -15.43 11.19
CA SER A 5 -6.42 -16.64 10.43
C SER A 5 -5.68 -16.33 9.13
N SER A 6 -5.03 -17.35 8.55
CA SER A 6 -4.38 -17.24 7.23
C SER A 6 -5.34 -16.79 6.12
N SER A 7 -6.60 -17.24 6.15
CA SER A 7 -7.61 -16.84 5.17
C SER A 7 -8.01 -15.39 5.33
N GLU A 8 -8.32 -14.96 6.56
CA GLU A 8 -8.68 -13.56 6.84
C GLU A 8 -7.57 -12.62 6.40
N ALA A 9 -6.31 -12.95 6.70
CA ALA A 9 -5.18 -12.14 6.28
C ALA A 9 -5.03 -12.07 4.75
N TYR A 10 -5.22 -13.19 4.05
CA TYR A 10 -5.17 -13.21 2.58
C TYR A 10 -6.28 -12.34 1.97
N ASP A 11 -7.50 -12.43 2.52
CA ASP A 11 -8.65 -11.69 2.04
C ASP A 11 -8.48 -10.18 2.30
N MET A 12 -7.97 -9.79 3.48
CA MET A 12 -7.65 -8.40 3.81
C MET A 12 -6.58 -7.81 2.89
N VAL A 13 -5.49 -8.55 2.61
CA VAL A 13 -4.44 -8.12 1.68
C VAL A 13 -4.97 -8.02 0.25
N SER A 14 -5.82 -8.97 -0.17
CA SER A 14 -6.45 -8.98 -1.49
C SER A 14 -7.40 -7.80 -1.68
N LEU A 15 -8.19 -7.49 -0.65
CA LEU A 15 -9.09 -6.34 -0.62
C LEU A 15 -8.31 -5.03 -0.73
N PHE A 16 -7.23 -4.87 0.06
CA PHE A 16 -6.40 -3.67 0.01
C PHE A 16 -5.79 -3.47 -1.38
N LYS A 17 -5.25 -4.55 -1.98
CA LYS A 17 -4.76 -4.53 -3.37
C LYS A 17 -5.84 -4.11 -4.35
N GLY A 18 -7.05 -4.66 -4.21
CA GLY A 18 -8.21 -4.33 -5.05
C GLY A 18 -8.56 -2.85 -4.99
N LEU A 19 -8.60 -2.25 -3.79
CA LEU A 19 -8.92 -0.85 -3.60
C LEU A 19 -7.83 0.10 -4.14
N ILE A 20 -6.55 -0.25 -4.00
CA ILE A 20 -5.46 0.50 -4.65
C ILE A 20 -5.69 0.51 -6.17
N ARG A 21 -6.02 -0.65 -6.75
CA ARG A 21 -6.26 -0.77 -8.19
C ARG A 21 -7.51 -0.02 -8.65
N GLU A 22 -8.57 -0.02 -7.86
CA GLU A 22 -9.83 0.67 -8.18
C GLU A 22 -9.67 2.19 -8.11
N ILE A 23 -8.99 2.69 -7.08
CA ILE A 23 -8.95 4.12 -6.75
C ILE A 23 -7.71 4.78 -7.36
N ALA A 24 -6.53 4.24 -7.08
CA ALA A 24 -5.27 4.93 -7.37
C ALA A 24 -4.80 4.74 -8.81
N LYS A 25 -5.09 3.60 -9.44
CA LYS A 25 -4.52 3.23 -10.76
C LYS A 25 -4.78 4.27 -11.85
N ASP A 26 -6.00 4.81 -11.91
CA ASP A 26 -6.40 5.77 -12.94
C ASP A 26 -6.32 7.22 -12.47
N GLU A 27 -6.45 7.47 -11.16
CA GLU A 27 -6.47 8.83 -10.62
C GLU A 27 -5.07 9.43 -10.46
N THR A 28 -4.07 8.65 -10.04
CA THR A 28 -2.72 9.20 -9.85
C THR A 28 -2.05 9.65 -11.15
N PRO A 29 -2.20 8.98 -12.32
CA PRO A 29 -1.68 9.49 -13.57
C PRO A 29 -2.37 10.79 -14.02
N LYS A 30 -3.68 10.93 -13.79
CA LYS A 30 -4.43 12.17 -14.12
C LYS A 30 -3.90 13.35 -13.32
N ILE A 31 -3.68 13.18 -12.01
CA ILE A 31 -3.08 14.20 -11.14
C ILE A 31 -1.69 14.60 -11.66
N MET A 32 -0.87 13.63 -12.08
CA MET A 32 0.47 13.91 -12.59
C MET A 32 0.46 14.73 -13.88
N GLN A 33 -0.51 14.48 -14.76
CA GLN A 33 -0.65 15.15 -16.05
C GLN A 33 -1.34 16.53 -15.95
N ASP A 34 -2.05 16.80 -14.85
CA ASP A 34 -2.73 18.08 -14.64
C ASP A 34 -1.72 19.24 -14.56
N LYS A 35 -1.84 20.20 -15.49
CA LYS A 35 -0.96 21.36 -15.57
C LYS A 35 -1.39 22.52 -14.68
N THR A 36 -2.60 22.46 -14.12
CA THR A 36 -3.15 23.50 -13.24
C THR A 36 -2.64 23.34 -11.80
N LEU A 37 -2.20 22.14 -11.43
CA LEU A 37 -1.72 21.81 -10.10
C LEU A 37 -0.21 22.06 -9.95
N THR A 38 0.17 22.67 -8.84
CA THR A 38 1.55 22.71 -8.35
C THR A 38 2.02 21.32 -7.91
N TYR A 39 3.34 21.14 -7.77
CA TYR A 39 3.89 19.87 -7.26
C TYR A 39 3.44 19.56 -5.83
N ASP A 40 3.22 20.56 -4.99
CA ASP A 40 2.72 20.37 -3.63
C ASP A 40 1.26 19.89 -3.62
N GLU A 41 0.42 20.48 -4.47
CA GLU A 41 -0.97 20.04 -4.62
C GLU A 41 -1.08 18.62 -5.20
N LYS A 42 -0.22 18.28 -6.18
CA LYS A 42 -0.13 16.91 -6.69
C LYS A 42 0.26 15.93 -5.60
N TYR A 43 1.29 16.26 -4.82
CA TYR A 43 1.74 15.40 -3.72
C TYR A 43 0.65 15.20 -2.68
N LYS A 44 -0.05 16.28 -2.30
CA LYS A 44 -1.18 16.22 -1.36
C LYS A 44 -2.32 15.34 -1.88
N LYS A 45 -2.74 15.49 -3.14
CA LYS A 45 -3.80 14.67 -3.73
C LYS A 45 -3.44 13.18 -3.80
N ILE A 46 -2.17 12.84 -4.06
CA ILE A 46 -1.73 11.45 -4.03
C ILE A 46 -1.72 10.88 -2.61
N ILE A 47 -1.41 11.70 -1.58
CA ILE A 47 -1.61 11.31 -0.17
C ILE A 47 -3.10 11.08 0.13
N GLU A 48 -3.98 11.95 -0.35
CA GLU A 48 -5.43 11.80 -0.15
C GLU A 48 -5.94 10.49 -0.76
N ILE A 49 -5.51 10.14 -1.98
CA ILE A 49 -5.83 8.85 -2.62
C ILE A 49 -5.32 7.66 -1.80
N GLU A 50 -4.08 7.73 -1.33
CA GLU A 50 -3.50 6.66 -0.52
C GLU A 50 -4.30 6.45 0.78
N ASN A 51 -4.61 7.55 1.47
CA ASN A 51 -5.43 7.51 2.69
C ASN A 51 -6.83 6.98 2.40
N GLU A 52 -7.43 7.35 1.27
CA GLU A 52 -8.74 6.82 0.86
C GLU A 52 -8.70 5.29 0.67
N CYS A 53 -7.64 4.75 0.06
CA CYS A 53 -7.46 3.31 -0.09
C CYS A 53 -7.42 2.61 1.29
N ILE A 54 -6.68 3.18 2.23
CA ILE A 54 -6.54 2.65 3.60
C ILE A 54 -7.87 2.73 4.34
N ASP A 55 -8.49 3.92 4.37
CA ASP A 55 -9.72 4.19 5.09
C ASP A 55 -10.88 3.33 4.58
N ARG A 56 -10.98 3.15 3.25
CA ARG A 56 -12.00 2.27 2.68
C ARG A 56 -11.74 0.82 3.05
N THR A 57 -10.50 0.35 3.01
CA THR A 57 -10.16 -1.03 3.41
C THR A 57 -10.50 -1.27 4.88
N ALA A 58 -10.07 -0.36 5.76
CA ALA A 58 -10.25 -0.48 7.22
C ALA A 58 -11.71 -0.44 7.68
N LYS A 59 -12.63 0.13 6.87
CA LYS A 59 -14.06 0.25 7.19
C LYS A 59 -14.90 -0.97 6.85
N PHE A 60 -14.33 -2.01 6.22
CA PHE A 60 -15.06 -3.26 6.00
C PHE A 60 -15.25 -4.00 7.33
N GLU A 61 -16.45 -4.54 7.55
CA GLU A 61 -16.86 -5.15 8.83
C GLU A 61 -15.92 -6.27 9.28
N ASP A 62 -15.42 -7.06 8.34
CA ASP A 62 -14.55 -8.21 8.59
C ASP A 62 -13.05 -7.87 8.52
N VAL A 63 -12.69 -6.58 8.50
CA VAL A 63 -11.29 -6.15 8.41
C VAL A 63 -10.73 -5.79 9.78
N ASN A 64 -9.53 -6.31 10.06
CA ASN A 64 -8.74 -5.86 11.18
C ASN A 64 -8.03 -4.55 10.81
N GLU A 65 -8.54 -3.42 11.31
CA GLU A 65 -8.00 -2.07 11.02
C GLU A 65 -6.51 -1.96 11.35
N ASP A 66 -6.08 -2.45 12.51
CA ASP A 66 -4.68 -2.37 12.95
C ASP A 66 -3.75 -3.13 12.00
N PHE A 67 -4.18 -4.29 11.48
CA PHE A 67 -3.45 -5.03 10.46
C PHE A 67 -3.27 -4.20 9.19
N ILE A 68 -4.32 -3.56 8.66
CA ILE A 68 -4.25 -2.75 7.45
C ILE A 68 -3.37 -1.51 7.63
N LEU A 69 -3.52 -0.80 8.75
CA LEU A 69 -2.72 0.38 9.06
C LEU A 69 -1.22 0.03 9.17
N ASN A 70 -0.89 -1.08 9.82
CA ASN A 70 0.51 -1.49 9.98
C ASN A 70 1.07 -2.12 8.70
N LEU A 71 0.24 -2.80 7.89
CA LEU A 71 0.60 -3.22 6.52
C LEU A 71 0.96 -2.01 5.65
N HIS A 72 0.14 -0.95 5.67
CA HIS A 72 0.44 0.28 4.94
C HIS A 72 1.78 0.90 5.36
N LYS A 73 2.03 1.06 6.66
CA LYS A 73 3.31 1.57 7.17
C LYS A 73 4.48 0.73 6.67
N LEU A 74 4.32 -0.59 6.66
CA LEU A 74 5.33 -1.52 6.16
C LEU A 74 5.59 -1.32 4.66
N LEU A 75 4.54 -1.25 3.82
CA LEU A 75 4.69 -0.99 2.37
C LEU A 75 5.35 0.37 2.09
N SER A 76 4.99 1.40 2.84
CA SER A 76 5.56 2.74 2.67
C SER A 76 7.07 2.77 2.97
N SER A 77 7.52 1.94 3.92
CA SER A 77 8.91 1.89 4.41
C SER A 77 9.89 1.19 3.47
N TYR A 78 9.42 0.26 2.61
CA TYR A 78 10.30 -0.55 1.76
C TYR A 78 10.09 -0.31 0.27
N LYS A 79 11.16 -0.09 -0.50
CA LYS A 79 11.14 -0.01 -1.97
C LYS A 79 11.26 -1.40 -2.59
N GLN A 80 10.95 -1.50 -3.88
CA GLN A 80 11.23 -2.73 -4.64
C GLN A 80 12.74 -2.99 -4.65
N GLY A 81 13.17 -4.19 -4.22
CA GLY A 81 14.58 -4.58 -4.19
C GLY A 81 15.31 -4.35 -2.87
N ASP A 82 14.66 -3.80 -1.83
CA ASP A 82 15.27 -3.68 -0.50
C ASP A 82 15.59 -5.05 0.11
N ILE A 83 16.85 -5.24 0.52
CA ILE A 83 17.40 -6.53 1.00
C ILE A 83 16.62 -7.07 2.21
N ASP A 84 16.19 -6.19 3.12
CA ASP A 84 15.49 -6.59 4.35
C ASP A 84 13.96 -6.73 4.19
N ARG A 85 13.39 -6.36 3.03
CA ARG A 85 11.93 -6.31 2.83
C ARG A 85 11.26 -7.64 3.09
N ARG A 86 11.77 -8.71 2.46
CA ARG A 86 11.18 -10.06 2.58
C ARG A 86 11.16 -10.53 4.03
N ARG A 87 12.23 -10.25 4.78
CA ARG A 87 12.32 -10.56 6.21
C ARG A 87 11.31 -9.75 7.01
N ALA A 88 11.20 -8.45 6.75
CA ALA A 88 10.24 -7.59 7.43
C ALA A 88 8.78 -8.02 7.19
N TYR A 89 8.44 -8.40 5.95
CA TYR A 89 7.09 -8.89 5.61
C TYR A 89 6.78 -10.20 6.32
N ARG A 90 7.74 -11.12 6.39
CA ARG A 90 7.56 -12.38 7.13
C ARG A 90 7.39 -12.16 8.64
N ASN A 91 8.17 -11.24 9.22
CA ASN A 91 8.04 -10.89 10.63
C ASN A 91 6.66 -10.29 10.92
N PHE A 92 6.25 -9.30 10.14
CA PHE A 92 4.92 -8.70 10.22
C PHE A 92 3.82 -9.75 10.15
N LEU A 93 3.83 -10.61 9.13
CA LEU A 93 2.81 -11.65 8.99
C LEU A 93 2.82 -12.65 10.15
N SER A 94 4.00 -12.99 10.68
CA SER A 94 4.12 -13.91 11.83
C SER A 94 3.55 -13.31 13.12
N GLU A 95 3.54 -11.98 13.26
CA GLU A 95 2.95 -11.28 14.40
C GLU A 95 1.41 -11.28 14.34
N TYR A 96 0.85 -11.12 13.14
CA TYR A 96 -0.60 -10.95 12.95
C TYR A 96 -1.36 -12.25 12.65
N ILE A 97 -0.71 -13.23 12.02
CA ILE A 97 -1.38 -14.41 11.47
C ILE A 97 -1.19 -15.64 12.36
N ASN A 98 -2.31 -16.32 12.63
CA ASN A 98 -2.34 -17.66 13.17
C ASN A 98 -2.47 -18.67 12.01
N GLY A 99 -1.36 -19.30 11.64
CA GLY A 99 -1.31 -20.29 10.56
C GLY A 99 -0.16 -20.03 9.60
N SER A 100 -0.26 -20.62 8.41
CA SER A 100 0.74 -20.42 7.34
C SER A 100 0.66 -19.00 6.79
N ILE A 101 1.82 -18.37 6.62
CA ILE A 101 1.92 -17.00 6.06
C ILE A 101 2.25 -16.99 4.57
N GLU A 102 2.63 -18.13 3.99
CA GLU A 102 3.29 -18.18 2.67
C GLU A 102 2.42 -17.58 1.55
N LYS A 103 1.13 -17.93 1.51
CA LYS A 103 0.22 -17.39 0.48
C LYS A 103 0.04 -15.88 0.60
N THR A 104 -0.14 -15.38 1.82
CA THR A 104 -0.28 -13.95 2.09
C THR A 104 1.03 -13.21 1.80
N PHE A 105 2.17 -13.82 2.15
CA PHE A 105 3.50 -13.31 1.83
C PHE A 105 3.70 -13.20 0.32
N ASP A 106 3.39 -14.24 -0.45
CA ASP A 106 3.56 -14.23 -1.90
C ASP A 106 2.67 -13.15 -2.54
N LEU A 107 1.41 -13.05 -2.11
CA LEU A 107 0.49 -11.98 -2.54
C LEU A 107 1.04 -10.58 -2.23
N MET A 108 1.64 -10.40 -1.04
CA MET A 108 2.26 -9.13 -0.65
C MET A 108 3.50 -8.80 -1.49
N ASP A 109 4.42 -9.77 -1.64
CA ASP A 109 5.74 -9.57 -2.25
C ASP A 109 5.68 -9.42 -3.77
N THR A 110 4.70 -10.08 -4.41
CA THR A 110 4.61 -10.16 -5.88
C THR A 110 3.52 -9.29 -6.48
N GLU A 111 2.38 -9.11 -5.81
CA GLU A 111 1.24 -8.42 -6.42
C GLU A 111 0.94 -7.08 -5.75
N LEU A 112 0.71 -7.07 -4.43
CA LEU A 112 0.34 -5.85 -3.71
C LEU A 112 1.44 -4.80 -3.79
N LEU A 113 2.71 -5.19 -3.65
CA LEU A 113 3.82 -4.27 -3.72
C LEU A 113 3.93 -3.60 -5.09
N GLU A 114 3.76 -4.37 -6.17
CA GLU A 114 3.86 -3.83 -7.54
C GLU A 114 2.72 -2.85 -7.82
N GLU A 115 1.49 -3.19 -7.43
CA GLU A 115 0.34 -2.30 -7.57
C GLU A 115 0.53 -1.02 -6.74
N TYR A 116 0.99 -1.13 -5.49
CA TYR A 116 1.24 0.02 -4.62
C TYR A 116 2.38 0.92 -5.14
N ASP A 117 3.48 0.33 -5.62
CA ASP A 117 4.60 1.11 -6.15
C ASP A 117 4.20 1.86 -7.42
N HIS A 118 3.56 1.16 -8.36
CA HIS A 118 3.12 1.71 -9.62
C HIS A 118 2.06 2.80 -9.45
N ALA A 119 1.05 2.55 -8.61
CA ALA A 119 -0.06 3.49 -8.44
C ALA A 119 0.33 4.68 -7.55
N ILE A 120 1.11 4.49 -6.49
CA ILE A 120 1.29 5.53 -5.45
C ILE A 120 2.76 5.95 -5.30
N LYS A 121 3.64 5.01 -4.91
CA LYS A 121 4.98 5.34 -4.42
C LYS A 121 5.86 6.00 -5.48
N ARG A 122 5.84 5.48 -6.71
CA ARG A 122 6.60 6.01 -7.85
C ARG A 122 6.23 7.46 -8.14
N HIS A 123 4.94 7.80 -8.13
CA HIS A 123 4.47 9.15 -8.41
C HIS A 123 4.90 10.14 -7.31
N LYS A 124 4.76 9.76 -6.03
CA LYS A 124 5.28 10.56 -4.91
C LYS A 124 6.77 10.84 -5.04
N PHE A 125 7.56 9.81 -5.35
CA PHE A 125 9.01 9.94 -5.55
C PHE A 125 9.36 10.87 -6.72
N LEU A 126 8.67 10.73 -7.86
CA LEU A 126 8.88 11.59 -9.03
C LEU A 126 8.62 13.07 -8.69
N ILE A 127 7.53 13.37 -8.00
CA ILE A 127 7.21 14.74 -7.57
C ILE A 127 8.33 15.30 -6.69
N GLN A 128 8.75 14.54 -5.66
CA GLN A 128 9.82 14.97 -4.75
C GLN A 128 11.14 15.24 -5.48
N ARG A 129 11.54 14.34 -6.38
CA ARG A 129 12.75 14.51 -7.19
C ARG A 129 12.69 15.75 -8.07
N ILE A 130 11.53 16.07 -8.64
CA ILE A 130 11.39 17.30 -9.45
C ILE A 130 11.47 18.54 -8.56
N LYS A 131 10.89 18.50 -7.35
CA LYS A 131 10.99 19.60 -6.39
C LYS A 131 12.42 19.86 -5.93
N GLU A 132 13.20 18.81 -5.65
CA GLU A 132 14.59 18.93 -5.17
C GLU A 132 15.56 19.48 -6.24
N ASN A 133 15.25 19.30 -7.52
CA ASN A 133 16.07 19.74 -8.65
C ASN A 133 15.61 21.07 -9.28
N LYS A 134 14.69 21.78 -8.62
CA LYS A 134 14.20 23.10 -9.00
C LYS A 134 14.65 24.15 -7.99
#